data_AF-A0A969GP31-F1
#
_entry.id   AF-A0A969GP31-F1
#
_cell.length_a   1.000
_cell.length_b   1.000
_cell.length_c   1.000
_cell.angle_alpha   90.00
_cell.angle_beta   90.00
_cell.angle_gamma   90.00
#
_symmetry.space_group_name_H-M   'P 1'
#
loop_
_entity.id
_entity.type
_entity.pdbx_description
1 polymer ?
#
loop_
_entity_poly.entity_id
_entity_poly.type
_entity_poly.pdbx_seq_one_letter_code
_entity_poly.pdbx_strand_id
1 'polypeptide(L)'
;MVAAIATVGERAVYTHLKDLTDDPDDALTYLGGGQLPLAAIMDALDALPQRLFYCFEFRGGGEAEARIEKSLAYLAARAGN
;
A
#
# COMPACT_ATOMS: atom_id res chain seq x y z
N MET A 1 -11.29 -1.81 -2.20
CA MET A 1 -10.19 -0.96 -2.68
C MET A 1 -10.18 -0.83 -4.21
N VAL A 2 -10.09 -1.91 -4.99
CA VAL A 2 -10.09 -1.87 -6.48
C VAL A 2 -11.28 -1.09 -7.07
N ALA A 3 -12.50 -1.29 -6.56
CA ALA A 3 -13.68 -0.53 -7.00
C ALA A 3 -13.56 0.99 -6.76
N ALA A 4 -12.89 1.39 -5.67
CA ALA A 4 -12.64 2.80 -5.39
C ALA A 4 -11.62 3.38 -6.37
N ILE A 5 -10.54 2.64 -6.67
CA ILE A 5 -9.56 3.02 -7.68
C ILE A 5 -10.23 3.20 -9.05
N ALA A 6 -11.12 2.29 -9.46
CA ALA A 6 -11.88 2.45 -10.70
C ALA A 6 -12.77 3.71 -10.70
N THR A 7 -13.25 4.15 -9.53
CA THR A 7 -14.17 5.29 -9.40
C THR A 7 -13.46 6.64 -9.36
N VAL A 8 -12.30 6.72 -8.70
CA VAL A 8 -11.59 7.99 -8.45
C VAL A 8 -10.19 8.05 -9.03
N GLY A 9 -9.69 6.93 -9.57
CA GLY A 9 -8.30 6.74 -9.96
C GLY A 9 -7.82 7.73 -11.01
N GLU A 10 -8.64 8.10 -12.00
CA GLU A 10 -8.27 9.10 -13.02
C GLU A 10 -7.97 10.50 -12.45
N ARG A 11 -8.43 10.79 -11.23
CA ARG A 11 -8.18 12.06 -10.53
C ARG A 11 -7.20 11.90 -9.37
N ALA A 12 -6.80 10.67 -9.05
CA ALA A 12 -5.84 10.43 -7.99
C ALA A 12 -4.45 10.93 -8.43
N VAL A 13 -3.75 11.60 -7.52
CA VAL A 13 -2.36 12.05 -7.72
C VAL A 13 -1.43 11.52 -6.64
N TYR A 14 -2.00 10.99 -5.56
CA TYR A 14 -1.31 10.62 -4.34
C TYR A 14 -2.06 9.48 -3.65
N THR A 15 -1.35 8.58 -2.97
CA THR A 15 -1.95 7.46 -2.23
C THR A 15 -1.13 7.11 -1.00
N HIS A 16 -1.82 6.90 0.12
CA HIS A 16 -1.23 6.27 1.30
C HIS A 16 -1.17 4.76 1.12
N LEU A 17 0.03 4.20 1.23
CA LEU A 17 0.27 2.77 1.23
C LEU A 17 0.38 2.27 2.66
N LYS A 18 -0.45 1.29 2.98
CA LYS A 18 -0.49 0.57 4.25
C LYS A 18 -1.24 -0.73 4.04
N ASP A 19 -0.97 -1.71 4.88
CA ASP A 19 -1.73 -2.94 4.93
C ASP A 19 -2.59 -2.97 6.21
N LEU A 20 -3.62 -3.81 6.21
CA LEU A 20 -4.54 -3.96 7.32
C LEU A 20 -4.29 -5.29 8.02
N THR A 21 -4.24 -5.31 9.35
CA THR A 21 -4.27 -6.55 10.15
C THR A 21 -5.71 -6.86 10.59
N ASP A 22 -5.91 -8.00 11.25
CA ASP A 22 -7.16 -8.31 11.98
C ASP A 22 -7.18 -7.71 13.39
N ASP A 23 -6.07 -7.12 13.84
CA ASP A 23 -5.96 -6.54 15.18
C ASP A 23 -6.60 -5.14 15.20
N PRO A 24 -7.70 -4.91 15.93
CA PRO A 24 -8.33 -3.60 15.98
C PRO A 24 -7.47 -2.53 16.69
N ASP A 25 -6.52 -2.93 17.54
CA ASP A 25 -5.66 -2.00 18.30
C ASP A 25 -4.40 -1.60 17.51
N ASP A 26 -3.90 -2.45 16.61
CA ASP A 26 -2.84 -2.14 15.62
C ASP A 26 -3.27 -2.52 14.18
N ALA A 27 -4.37 -1.91 13.74
CA ALA A 27 -5.01 -2.24 12.47
C ALA A 27 -4.16 -1.94 11.23
N LEU A 28 -3.04 -1.20 11.35
CA LEU A 28 -2.23 -0.76 10.23
C LEU A 28 -0.80 -1.32 10.31
N THR A 29 -0.35 -1.97 9.24
CA THR A 29 0.98 -2.59 9.16
C THR A 29 1.66 -2.32 7.81
N TYR A 30 2.88 -2.82 7.67
CA TYR A 30 3.70 -2.76 6.44
C TYR A 30 3.08 -3.59 5.31
N LEU A 31 3.40 -3.25 4.06
CA LEU A 31 2.88 -3.97 2.90
C LEU A 31 3.29 -5.45 2.91
N GLY A 32 2.31 -6.35 2.80
CA GLY A 32 2.51 -7.80 2.84
C GLY A 32 2.54 -8.36 4.26
N GLY A 33 2.43 -7.51 5.28
CA GLY A 33 2.27 -7.91 6.69
C GLY A 33 0.81 -8.06 7.12
N GLY A 34 -0.14 -7.69 6.26
CA GLY A 34 -1.57 -7.72 6.54
C GLY A 34 -2.33 -8.62 5.57
N GLN A 35 -3.61 -8.30 5.39
CA GLN A 35 -4.58 -9.13 4.66
C GLN A 35 -5.21 -8.43 3.45
N LEU A 36 -4.79 -7.21 3.12
CA LEU A 36 -5.29 -6.59 1.89
C LEU A 36 -4.84 -7.40 0.68
N PRO A 37 -5.67 -7.52 -0.39
CA PRO A 37 -5.28 -8.16 -1.64
C PRO A 37 -4.33 -7.24 -2.42
N LEU A 38 -3.12 -7.02 -1.89
CA LEU A 38 -2.20 -5.98 -2.33
C LEU A 38 -1.77 -6.15 -3.78
N ALA A 39 -1.58 -7.38 -4.29
CA ALA A 39 -1.26 -7.60 -5.70
C ALA A 39 -2.30 -6.95 -6.62
N ALA A 40 -3.59 -7.28 -6.43
CA ALA A 40 -4.68 -6.73 -7.23
C ALA A 40 -4.86 -5.20 -7.04
N ILE A 41 -4.56 -4.69 -5.85
CA ILE A 41 -4.59 -3.24 -5.58
C ILE A 41 -3.48 -2.53 -6.33
N MET A 42 -2.24 -3.03 -6.25
CA MET A 42 -1.09 -2.43 -6.93
C MET A 42 -1.23 -2.53 -8.44
N ASP A 43 -1.74 -3.64 -8.98
CA ASP A 43 -2.03 -3.77 -10.42
C ASP A 43 -3.06 -2.74 -10.88
N ALA A 44 -4.09 -2.47 -10.08
CA ALA A 44 -5.09 -1.45 -10.39
C ALA A 44 -4.53 -0.03 -10.32
N LEU A 45 -3.60 0.26 -9.40
CA LEU A 45 -2.91 1.55 -9.33
C LEU A 45 -1.95 1.74 -10.51
N ASP A 46 -1.21 0.69 -10.89
CA ASP A 46 -0.26 0.71 -12.01
C ASP A 46 -0.96 0.85 -13.37
N ALA A 47 -2.23 0.43 -13.47
CA ALA A 47 -3.04 0.60 -14.67
C ALA A 47 -3.52 2.05 -14.90
N LEU A 48 -3.34 2.97 -13.94
CA LEU A 48 -3.74 4.36 -14.11
C LEU A 48 -2.82 5.08 -15.11
N PRO A 49 -3.36 5.99 -15.95
CA PRO A 49 -2.58 6.64 -17.00
C PRO A 49 -1.55 7.64 -16.46
N GLN A 50 -1.71 8.08 -15.20
CA GLN A 50 -0.79 8.98 -14.51
C GLN A 50 0.00 8.27 -13.42
N ARG A 51 1.18 8.81 -13.11
CA ARG A 51 1.95 8.38 -11.95
C ARG A 51 1.31 8.91 -10.67
N LEU A 52 1.32 8.08 -9.64
CA LEU A 52 0.91 8.45 -8.29
C LEU A 52 2.13 8.63 -7.39
N PHE A 53 2.05 9.60 -6.49
CA PHE A 53 2.97 9.69 -5.37
C PHE A 53 2.55 8.72 -4.27
N TYR A 54 3.46 7.82 -3.87
CA TYR A 54 3.23 6.88 -2.79
C TYR A 54 3.83 7.38 -1.49
N CYS A 55 3.07 7.24 -0.40
CA CYS A 55 3.53 7.54 0.94
C CYS A 55 3.18 6.38 1.87
N PHE A 56 4.18 5.84 2.56
CA PHE A 56 3.92 4.87 3.61
C PHE A 56 3.37 5.58 4.85
N GLU A 57 2.20 5.16 5.32
CA GLU A 57 1.57 5.75 6.49
C GLU A 57 1.34 4.69 7.56
N PHE A 58 2.07 4.82 8.67
CA PHE A 58 1.97 3.95 9.83
C PHE A 58 1.54 4.73 11.07
N ARG A 59 0.91 4.05 12.02
CA ARG A 59 0.68 4.62 13.35
C ARG A 59 2.04 4.89 14.01
N GLY A 60 2.18 6.04 14.66
CA GLY A 60 3.37 6.33 15.45
C GLY A 60 3.54 5.32 16.59
N GLY A 61 4.78 5.02 16.93
CA GLY A 61 5.17 3.88 17.76
C GLY A 61 6.49 3.36 17.18
N GLY A 62 7.32 2.69 17.98
CA GLY A 62 8.60 2.16 17.49
C GLY A 62 8.45 1.34 16.20
N GLU A 63 9.55 1.18 15.44
CA GLU A 63 9.63 0.37 14.21
C GLU A 63 9.18 1.04 12.89
N ALA A 64 9.01 2.36 12.82
CA ALA A 64 8.63 3.02 11.56
C ALA A 64 9.60 2.73 10.40
N GLU A 65 10.90 2.80 10.65
CA GLU A 65 11.94 2.50 9.66
C GLU A 65 11.88 1.04 9.18
N ALA A 66 11.81 0.09 10.11
CA ALA A 66 11.68 -1.33 9.78
C ALA A 66 10.39 -1.63 8.98
N ARG A 67 9.27 -0.94 9.26
CA ARG A 67 8.02 -1.07 8.48
C ARG A 67 8.16 -0.50 7.06
N ILE A 68 8.89 0.61 6.90
CA ILE A 68 9.22 1.16 5.58
C ILE A 68 10.09 0.16 4.80
N GLU A 69 11.16 -0.35 5.39
CA GLU A 69 12.07 -1.31 4.75
C GLU A 69 11.33 -2.56 4.26
N LYS A 70 10.45 -3.14 5.11
CA LYS A 70 9.62 -4.27 4.71
C LYS A 70 8.67 -3.94 3.57
N SER A 71 8.07 -2.75 3.59
CA SER A 71 7.17 -2.29 2.52
C SER A 71 7.91 -2.09 1.20
N LEU A 72 9.13 -1.56 1.25
CA LEU A 72 10.00 -1.45 0.08
C LEU A 72 10.42 -2.83 -0.45
N ALA A 73 10.76 -3.77 0.44
CA ALA A 73 11.10 -5.14 0.05
C ALA A 73 9.93 -5.84 -0.66
N TYR A 74 8.70 -5.64 -0.19
CA TYR A 74 7.50 -6.13 -0.87
C TYR A 74 7.38 -5.56 -2.29
N LEU A 75 7.51 -4.23 -2.46
CA LEU A 75 7.43 -3.58 -3.78
C LEU A 75 8.55 -4.04 -4.71
N ALA A 76 9.77 -4.20 -4.21
CA ALA A 76 10.91 -4.69 -4.97
C ALA A 76 10.71 -6.13 -5.45
N ALA A 77 10.22 -7.01 -4.58
CA ALA A 77 9.89 -8.39 -4.95
C ALA A 77 8.80 -8.46 -6.02
N ARG A 78 7.80 -7.57 -5.97
CA ARG A 78 6.78 -7.47 -7.02
C ARG A 78 7.35 -7.00 -8.35
N ALA A 79 8.24 -6.01 -8.35
CA ALA A 79 8.83 -5.46 -9.58
C ALA A 79 9.82 -6.42 -10.29
N GLY A 80 10.33 -7.42 -9.58
CA GLY A 80 11.23 -8.44 -10.13
C GLY A 80 10.53 -9.67 -10.73
N ASN A 81 9.20 -9.75 -10.63
CA ASN A 81 8.35 -10.77 -11.26
C ASN A 81 7.66 -10.21 -12.52
#